data_AF-A0A4U1IMD6-F1
#
_entry.id   AF-A0A4U1IMD6-F1
#
_cell.length_a   1.000
_cell.length_b   1.000
_cell.length_c   1.000
_cell.angle_alpha   90.00
_cell.angle_beta   90.00
_cell.angle_gamma   90.00
#
_symmetry.space_group_name_H-M   'P 1'
#
loop_
_entity.id
_entity.type
_entity.pdbx_description
1 polymer ?
#
loop_
_entity_poly.entity_id
_entity_poly.type
_entity_poly.pdbx_seq_one_letter_code
_entity_poly.pdbx_strand_id
1 'polypeptide(L)'
;MVGTGSIPSVSDEPPLRRLDQIVGELLAPLLNARPAPGGFRLAGWDVEQGVCVVLVRGDEWVLVEFENRDDTRDCYTRTSRFNVCARHQFDPEKPLSALAHRAVGQLVEMVRRREGALPVIPRPAPTRGSEVREVRVERALVQQGPGHYYLNPYVGCMIGCEFCYVADRADLSRELEGRAKLPWGRYVDVKVNLPEVLAREVATLPPGLVRMSPIVTDPYQPLEKKYRITRRCLEALVDTGFTPGVLTRAARIQEDAALLGRFRRVLVGLSIPTDDDEVRQHFEPGGDPIEERFAALEACQRAGCVTVAVVQPVLPMDPERLAARLAPLVRAVRIDRMYDGDRVRHLYDAAGRLDAATEEFYQQTAGALRAALEARGVCIDPLDDLQTLMQ
;
A
#
# COMPACT_ATOMS: atom_id res chain seq x y z
N MET A 1 -39.45 -12.75 41.43
CA MET A 1 -39.35 -11.85 40.27
C MET A 1 -37.87 -11.70 39.94
N VAL A 2 -37.34 -12.54 39.05
CA VAL A 2 -35.96 -12.41 38.57
C VAL A 2 -36.06 -11.62 37.27
N GLY A 3 -35.52 -10.40 37.28
CA GLY A 3 -35.58 -9.47 36.17
C GLY A 3 -34.89 -10.05 34.94
N THR A 4 -35.63 -10.11 33.83
CA THR A 4 -35.11 -10.37 32.50
C THR A 4 -34.28 -9.16 32.08
N GLY A 5 -32.97 -9.22 32.32
CA GLY A 5 -32.02 -8.28 31.74
C GLY A 5 -31.98 -8.48 30.23
N SER A 6 -32.56 -7.54 29.49
CA SER A 6 -32.47 -7.44 28.04
C SER A 6 -31.00 -7.30 27.62
N ILE A 7 -30.50 -8.29 26.89
CA ILE A 7 -29.20 -8.27 26.21
C ILE A 7 -29.27 -7.14 25.17
N PRO A 8 -28.30 -6.20 25.12
CA PRO A 8 -28.29 -5.17 24.09
C PRO A 8 -28.18 -5.83 22.72
N SER A 9 -29.08 -5.48 21.80
CA SER A 9 -28.98 -5.88 20.40
C SER A 9 -27.70 -5.27 19.81
N VAL A 10 -26.66 -6.08 19.66
CA VAL A 10 -25.49 -5.73 18.86
C VAL A 10 -26.01 -5.59 17.43
N SER A 11 -25.91 -4.41 16.83
CA SER A 11 -26.33 -4.22 15.44
C SER A 11 -25.60 -5.21 14.54
N ASP A 12 -26.31 -5.90 13.66
CA ASP A 12 -25.73 -6.82 12.65
C ASP A 12 -24.84 -6.09 11.62
N GLU A 13 -24.77 -4.77 11.67
CA GLU A 13 -23.99 -3.96 10.76
C GLU A 13 -22.53 -3.85 11.20
N PRO A 14 -21.55 -4.08 10.29
CA PRO A 14 -20.14 -3.94 10.62
C PRO A 14 -19.78 -2.54 11.13
N PRO A 15 -18.87 -2.42 12.12
CA PRO A 15 -18.57 -1.14 12.76
C PRO A 15 -17.91 -0.17 11.77
N LEU A 16 -18.22 1.12 11.94
CA LEU A 16 -17.49 2.19 11.26
C LEU A 16 -16.05 2.26 11.78
N ARG A 17 -15.09 2.28 10.86
CA ARG A 17 -13.67 2.45 11.18
C ARG A 17 -13.43 3.87 11.70
N ARG A 18 -12.68 4.02 12.79
CA ARG A 18 -12.58 5.29 13.52
C ARG A 18 -11.31 6.09 13.25
N LEU A 19 -10.39 5.58 12.44
CA LEU A 19 -9.09 6.24 12.24
C LEU A 19 -9.19 7.63 11.62
N ASP A 20 -10.06 7.81 10.62
CA ASP A 20 -10.27 9.14 10.04
C ASP A 20 -10.82 10.12 11.08
N GLN A 21 -11.67 9.67 12.02
CA GLN A 21 -12.12 10.48 13.14
C GLN A 21 -10.96 10.81 14.11
N ILE A 22 -10.18 9.82 14.51
CA ILE A 22 -9.05 9.98 15.46
C ILE A 22 -8.02 10.97 14.88
N VAL A 23 -7.66 10.81 13.61
CA VAL A 23 -6.71 11.71 12.94
C VAL A 23 -7.34 13.06 12.63
N GLY A 24 -8.64 13.11 12.31
CA GLY A 24 -9.40 14.34 12.19
C GLY A 24 -9.37 15.17 13.47
N GLU A 25 -9.51 14.55 14.64
CA GLU A 25 -9.39 15.21 15.95
C GLU A 25 -7.95 15.68 16.22
N LEU A 26 -6.95 14.86 15.88
CA LEU A 26 -5.53 15.22 15.98
C LEU A 26 -5.18 16.44 15.11
N LEU A 27 -5.74 16.50 13.89
CA LEU A 27 -5.49 17.53 12.89
C LEU A 27 -6.53 18.66 12.90
N ALA A 28 -7.54 18.62 13.77
CA ALA A 28 -8.68 19.55 13.77
C ALA A 28 -8.30 21.04 13.67
N PRO A 29 -7.25 21.54 14.33
CA PRO A 29 -6.91 22.95 14.20
C PRO A 29 -6.20 23.26 12.87
N LEU A 30 -5.60 22.30 12.17
CA LEU A 30 -5.12 22.50 10.79
C LEU A 30 -6.29 22.49 9.81
N LEU A 31 -7.28 21.63 10.03
CA LEU A 31 -8.53 21.61 9.26
C LEU A 31 -9.28 22.94 9.37
N ASN A 32 -9.21 23.58 10.53
CA ASN A 32 -9.89 24.84 10.83
C ASN A 32 -9.02 26.09 10.65
N ALA A 33 -7.69 25.95 10.52
CA ALA A 33 -6.78 27.08 10.33
C ALA A 33 -6.70 27.50 8.85
N ARG A 34 -7.10 28.74 8.57
CA ARG A 34 -6.80 29.40 7.29
C ARG A 34 -5.40 30.03 7.34
N PRO A 35 -4.63 29.87 6.26
CA PRO A 35 -3.75 28.72 5.98
C PRO A 35 -2.61 28.56 7.00
N ALA A 36 -1.90 27.42 6.95
CA ALA A 36 -0.63 27.26 7.69
C ALA A 36 0.37 28.35 7.23
N PRO A 37 1.25 28.87 8.11
CA PRO A 37 2.14 29.96 7.78
C PRO A 37 3.02 29.61 6.60
N GLY A 38 3.16 30.60 5.73
CA GLY A 38 3.75 30.41 4.42
C GLY A 38 2.73 30.10 3.32
N GLY A 39 1.44 29.92 3.62
CA GLY A 39 0.40 29.72 2.62
C GLY A 39 0.18 28.26 2.22
N PHE A 40 0.69 27.30 3.01
CA PHE A 40 0.37 25.89 2.84
C PHE A 40 -1.06 25.59 3.33
N ARG A 41 -1.74 24.69 2.63
CA ARG A 41 -3.03 24.11 3.04
C ARG A 41 -2.91 22.60 3.15
N LEU A 42 -3.78 21.99 3.95
CA LEU A 42 -3.93 20.54 3.97
C LEU A 42 -4.54 20.07 2.65
N ALA A 43 -3.85 19.19 1.94
CA ALA A 43 -4.37 18.53 0.73
C ALA A 43 -5.18 17.27 1.09
N GLY A 44 -4.71 16.51 2.09
CA GLY A 44 -5.34 15.29 2.55
C GLY A 44 -4.52 14.60 3.63
N TRP A 45 -5.03 13.48 4.12
CA TRP A 45 -4.33 12.59 5.04
C TRP A 45 -4.68 11.14 4.71
N ASP A 46 -3.76 10.24 5.03
CA ASP A 46 -3.92 8.78 4.98
C ASP A 46 -3.69 8.24 6.40
N VAL A 47 -4.51 7.27 6.79
CA VAL A 47 -4.45 6.60 8.10
C VAL A 47 -4.22 5.10 7.96
N GLU A 48 -4.10 4.60 6.74
CA GLU A 48 -3.92 3.18 6.42
C GLU A 48 -2.45 2.79 6.35
N GLN A 49 -1.60 3.78 6.10
CA GLN A 49 -0.14 3.69 6.04
C GLN A 49 0.52 4.34 7.26
N GLY A 50 -0.10 4.22 8.43
CA GLY A 50 0.20 5.09 9.56
C GLY A 50 -0.47 6.46 9.39
N VAL A 51 -0.11 7.44 10.22
CA VAL A 51 -0.68 8.79 10.13
C VAL A 51 0.18 9.60 9.14
N CYS A 52 -0.33 9.80 7.93
CA CYS A 52 0.34 10.57 6.88
C CYS A 52 -0.48 11.82 6.54
N VAL A 53 0.20 12.96 6.37
CA VAL A 53 -0.41 14.25 6.11
C VAL A 53 0.25 14.88 4.88
N VAL A 54 -0.55 15.35 3.93
CA VAL A 54 -0.04 16.02 2.73
C VAL A 54 -0.36 17.51 2.80
N LEU A 55 0.68 18.34 2.78
CA LEU A 55 0.59 19.80 2.75
C LEU A 55 0.91 20.28 1.33
N VAL A 56 0.16 21.27 0.84
CA VAL A 56 0.36 21.82 -0.52
C VAL A 56 0.41 23.34 -0.54
N ARG A 57 1.31 23.88 -1.38
CA ARG A 57 1.39 25.31 -1.72
C ARG A 57 1.89 25.48 -3.15
N GLY A 58 1.04 25.97 -4.06
CA GLY A 58 1.37 26.00 -5.48
C GLY A 58 1.71 24.59 -5.97
N ASP A 59 2.92 24.42 -6.51
CA ASP A 59 3.44 23.13 -6.97
C ASP A 59 4.26 22.37 -5.91
N GLU A 60 4.37 22.90 -4.69
CA GLU A 60 5.11 22.27 -3.60
C GLU A 60 4.17 21.36 -2.79
N TRP A 61 4.39 20.04 -2.87
CA TRP A 61 3.64 19.01 -2.17
C TRP A 61 4.54 18.30 -1.16
N VAL A 62 4.24 18.45 0.13
CA VAL A 62 5.04 17.93 1.24
C VAL A 62 4.28 16.81 1.92
N LEU A 63 4.86 15.61 1.92
CA LEU A 63 4.40 14.46 2.69
C LEU A 63 5.03 14.51 4.08
N VAL A 64 4.21 14.42 5.12
CA VAL A 64 4.64 14.29 6.51
C VAL A 64 4.08 12.99 7.08
N GLU A 65 4.96 12.10 7.49
CA GLU A 65 4.63 10.78 8.04
C GLU A 65 4.94 10.76 9.54
N PHE A 66 4.01 10.22 10.31
CA PHE A 66 4.17 9.95 11.74
C PHE A 66 4.26 8.44 11.94
N GLU A 67 5.46 7.96 12.23
CA GLU A 67 5.76 6.57 12.51
C GLU A 67 5.92 6.36 14.01
N ASN A 68 5.70 5.13 14.51
CA ASN A 68 5.96 4.81 15.90
C ASN A 68 7.38 5.24 16.30
N ARG A 69 7.50 5.81 17.51
CA ARG A 69 8.81 6.28 17.99
C ARG A 69 9.80 5.12 18.08
N ASP A 70 10.92 5.31 17.41
CA ASP A 70 12.09 4.44 17.42
C ASP A 70 13.33 5.33 17.45
N ASP A 71 13.98 5.41 18.61
CA ASP A 71 15.13 6.30 18.81
C ASP A 71 16.38 5.82 18.03
N THR A 72 16.34 4.63 17.42
CA THR A 72 17.42 4.09 16.59
C THR A 72 17.32 4.47 15.11
N ARG A 73 16.15 4.91 14.64
CA ARG A 73 15.92 5.28 13.23
C ARG A 73 16.09 6.78 13.03
N ASP A 74 16.72 7.17 11.92
CA ASP A 74 16.78 8.56 11.49
C ASP A 74 15.40 9.11 11.13
N CYS A 75 15.17 10.38 11.44
CA CYS A 75 13.92 11.06 11.14
C CYS A 75 14.12 12.59 11.10
N TYR A 76 13.13 13.31 10.57
CA TYR A 76 13.16 14.77 10.50
C TYR A 76 13.10 15.40 11.90
N THR A 77 12.21 14.91 12.76
CA THR A 77 12.13 15.29 14.17
C THR A 77 11.34 14.24 14.96
N ARG A 78 11.27 14.38 16.29
CA ARG A 78 10.53 13.45 17.15
C ARG A 78 9.52 14.18 18.03
N THR A 79 8.45 13.49 18.35
CA THR A 79 7.51 13.83 19.41
C THR A 79 7.65 12.82 20.56
N SER A 80 6.78 12.88 21.58
CA SER A 80 6.82 11.86 22.63
C SER A 80 6.41 10.49 22.09
N ARG A 81 5.53 10.44 21.08
CA ARG A 81 4.99 9.18 20.52
C ARG A 81 5.50 8.82 19.13
N PHE A 82 5.98 9.77 18.34
CA PHE A 82 6.28 9.56 16.93
C PHE A 82 7.70 9.95 16.52
N ASN A 83 8.26 9.16 15.61
CA ASN A 83 9.24 9.66 14.66
C ASN A 83 8.49 10.38 13.55
N VAL A 84 8.92 11.58 13.18
CA VAL A 84 8.32 12.38 12.12
C VAL A 84 9.27 12.42 10.94
N CYS A 85 8.79 12.05 9.77
CA CYS A 85 9.52 12.11 8.50
C CYS A 85 8.82 13.10 7.57
N ALA A 86 9.58 13.96 6.89
CA ALA A 86 9.01 14.94 5.96
C ALA A 86 9.86 15.04 4.69
N ARG A 87 9.21 14.97 3.52
CA ARG A 87 9.84 15.01 2.19
C ARG A 87 8.87 15.57 1.13
N HIS A 88 9.36 15.93 -0.05
CA HIS A 88 8.42 16.18 -1.16
C HIS A 88 7.74 14.87 -1.56
N GLN A 89 6.43 14.94 -1.83
CA GLN A 89 5.60 13.79 -2.18
C GLN A 89 6.04 13.11 -3.48
N PHE A 90 6.48 13.90 -4.46
CA PHE A 90 6.80 13.43 -5.82
C PHE A 90 8.30 13.50 -6.16
N ASP A 91 9.13 14.01 -5.25
CA ASP A 91 10.58 14.10 -5.44
C ASP A 91 11.29 14.02 -4.07
N PRO A 92 11.35 12.81 -3.46
CA PRO A 92 11.86 12.62 -2.10
C PRO A 92 13.26 13.17 -1.84
N GLU A 93 14.11 13.17 -2.86
CA GLU A 93 15.52 13.60 -2.78
C GLU A 93 15.68 15.12 -2.80
N LYS A 94 14.68 15.84 -3.29
CA LYS A 94 14.70 17.30 -3.29
C LYS A 94 14.62 17.83 -1.85
N PRO A 95 15.50 18.78 -1.46
CA PRO A 95 15.38 19.44 -0.16
C PRO A 95 14.08 20.23 -0.01
N LEU A 96 13.52 20.24 1.20
CA LEU A 96 12.35 21.05 1.54
C LEU A 96 12.69 22.55 1.52
N SER A 97 11.74 23.39 1.11
CA SER A 97 11.91 24.84 1.22
C SER A 97 11.89 25.30 2.69
N ALA A 98 12.46 26.48 2.98
CA ALA A 98 12.38 27.09 4.32
C ALA A 98 10.93 27.30 4.79
N LEU A 99 9.99 27.49 3.86
CA LEU A 99 8.56 27.60 4.15
C LEU A 99 7.95 26.24 4.49
N ALA A 100 8.29 25.18 3.75
CA ALA A 100 7.91 23.81 4.07
C ALA A 100 8.42 23.39 5.45
N HIS A 101 9.69 23.67 5.78
CA HIS A 101 10.24 23.41 7.11
C HIS A 101 9.42 24.07 8.23
N ARG A 102 8.98 25.32 8.05
CA ARG A 102 8.11 26.02 9.01
C ARG A 102 6.74 25.36 9.12
N ALA A 103 6.12 25.00 7.99
CA ALA A 103 4.81 24.36 7.97
C ALA A 103 4.85 22.99 8.69
N VAL A 104 5.87 22.17 8.41
CA VAL A 104 6.11 20.89 9.09
C VAL A 104 6.31 21.11 10.59
N GLY A 105 7.17 22.06 10.99
CA GLY A 105 7.43 22.34 12.41
C GLY A 105 6.17 22.71 13.19
N GLN A 106 5.24 23.44 12.57
CA GLN A 106 3.96 23.76 13.21
C GLN A 106 3.00 22.59 13.29
N LEU A 107 2.88 21.80 12.22
CA LEU A 107 2.12 20.55 12.26
C LEU A 107 2.63 19.65 13.39
N VAL A 108 3.96 19.50 13.53
CA VAL A 108 4.57 18.72 14.62
C VAL A 108 4.21 19.28 16.00
N GLU A 109 4.32 20.59 16.21
CA GLU A 109 3.96 21.21 17.49
C GLU A 109 2.47 21.02 17.83
N MET A 110 1.61 21.02 16.82
CA MET A 110 0.18 20.75 17.01
C MET A 110 -0.10 19.30 17.40
N VAL A 111 0.62 18.35 16.80
CA VAL A 111 0.57 16.94 17.17
C VAL A 111 1.11 16.75 18.59
N ARG A 112 2.26 17.35 18.96
CA ARG A 112 2.82 17.28 20.33
C ARG A 112 1.81 17.68 21.41
N ARG A 113 0.97 18.67 21.15
CA ARG A 113 -0.05 19.12 22.11
C ARG A 113 -1.23 18.17 22.27
N ARG A 114 -1.42 17.23 21.34
CA ARG A 114 -2.60 16.36 21.25
C ARG A 114 -2.28 14.88 21.28
N GLU A 115 -1.04 14.48 21.03
CA GLU A 115 -0.64 13.08 20.97
C GLU A 115 -0.89 12.33 22.30
N GLY A 116 -0.91 13.04 23.43
CA GLY A 116 -1.29 12.48 24.73
C GLY A 116 -2.77 12.10 24.85
N ALA A 117 -3.64 12.63 23.99
CA ALA A 117 -5.04 12.25 23.89
C ALA A 117 -5.27 11.05 22.95
N LEU A 118 -4.24 10.66 22.17
CA LEU A 118 -4.35 9.46 21.35
C LEU A 118 -4.47 8.23 22.25
N PRO A 119 -5.34 7.27 21.90
CA PRO A 119 -5.57 6.10 22.72
C PRO A 119 -4.24 5.40 23.06
N VAL A 120 -3.93 5.33 24.36
CA VAL A 120 -2.93 4.42 24.90
C VAL A 120 -3.69 3.21 25.40
N ILE A 121 -4.09 2.35 24.47
CA ILE A 121 -4.92 1.19 24.81
C ILE A 121 -3.98 0.06 25.25
N PRO A 122 -4.08 -0.43 26.50
CA PRO A 122 -3.37 -1.63 26.93
C PRO A 122 -3.69 -2.73 25.93
N ARG A 123 -2.67 -3.25 25.24
CA ARG A 123 -2.88 -4.25 24.19
C ARG A 123 -3.35 -5.54 24.85
N PRO A 124 -4.62 -5.95 24.70
CA PRO A 124 -5.03 -7.23 25.24
C PRO A 124 -4.24 -8.32 24.51
N ALA A 125 -3.92 -9.40 25.22
CA ALA A 125 -3.36 -10.57 24.57
C ALA A 125 -4.33 -11.02 23.46
N PRO A 126 -3.84 -11.34 22.26
CA PRO A 126 -4.71 -11.80 21.19
C PRO A 126 -5.44 -13.07 21.65
N THR A 127 -6.77 -13.08 21.53
CA THR A 127 -7.58 -14.26 21.87
C THR A 127 -7.48 -15.35 20.81
N ARG A 128 -7.02 -14.99 19.60
CA ARG A 128 -6.81 -15.88 18.44
C ARG A 128 -5.53 -15.49 17.72
N GLY A 129 -4.87 -16.46 17.09
CA GLY A 129 -3.65 -16.23 16.30
C GLY A 129 -3.87 -15.56 14.94
N SER A 130 -5.11 -15.23 14.57
CA SER A 130 -5.45 -14.43 13.39
C SER A 130 -6.83 -13.77 13.53
N GLU A 131 -7.06 -12.72 12.76
CA GLU A 131 -8.29 -11.91 12.81
C GLU A 131 -8.69 -11.39 11.43
N VAL A 132 -9.91 -11.69 10.99
CA VAL A 132 -10.56 -11.02 9.86
C VAL A 132 -11.77 -10.27 10.39
N ARG A 133 -11.85 -8.97 10.10
CA ARG A 133 -12.97 -8.12 10.53
C ARG A 133 -13.62 -7.47 9.33
N GLU A 134 -14.94 -7.43 9.33
CA GLU A 134 -15.68 -6.56 8.42
C GLU A 134 -15.76 -5.17 9.08
N VAL A 135 -15.48 -4.12 8.31
CA VAL A 135 -15.55 -2.72 8.74
C VAL A 135 -16.21 -1.87 7.68
N ARG A 136 -16.77 -0.74 8.10
CA ARG A 136 -17.26 0.30 7.20
C ARG A 136 -16.31 1.47 7.16
N VAL A 137 -16.27 2.17 6.03
CA VAL A 137 -15.51 3.41 5.83
C VAL A 137 -16.38 4.51 5.26
N GLU A 138 -15.95 5.76 5.44
CA GLU A 138 -16.64 6.94 4.92
C GLU A 138 -16.00 7.47 3.63
N ARG A 139 -14.74 7.08 3.38
CA ARG A 139 -13.93 7.51 2.24
C ARG A 139 -13.33 6.30 1.53
N ALA A 140 -13.35 6.30 0.20
CA ALA A 140 -12.75 5.25 -0.61
C ALA A 140 -11.47 5.71 -1.31
N LEU A 141 -11.52 6.83 -2.02
CA LEU A 141 -10.40 7.41 -2.74
C LEU A 141 -9.59 8.34 -1.83
N VAL A 142 -8.33 7.96 -1.61
CA VAL A 142 -7.37 8.82 -0.92
C VAL A 142 -6.62 9.64 -1.96
N GLN A 143 -6.83 10.96 -1.97
CA GLN A 143 -6.15 11.85 -2.91
C GLN A 143 -4.69 12.04 -2.52
N GLN A 144 -3.78 11.78 -3.46
CA GLN A 144 -2.33 11.98 -3.30
C GLN A 144 -1.84 13.23 -4.02
N GLY A 145 -2.51 13.57 -5.11
CA GLY A 145 -2.18 14.69 -5.98
C GLY A 145 -3.35 15.04 -6.89
N PRO A 146 -3.22 16.07 -7.72
CA PRO A 146 -4.22 16.40 -8.74
C PRO A 146 -4.33 15.24 -9.72
N GLY A 147 -5.51 14.57 -9.78
CA GLY A 147 -5.71 13.43 -10.68
C GLY A 147 -4.99 12.13 -10.28
N HIS A 148 -4.50 12.03 -9.03
CA HIS A 148 -3.87 10.81 -8.50
C HIS A 148 -4.53 10.38 -7.19
N TYR A 149 -5.06 9.15 -7.17
CA TYR A 149 -5.79 8.56 -6.07
C TYR A 149 -5.21 7.20 -5.68
N TYR A 150 -5.28 6.84 -4.40
CA TYR A 150 -5.17 5.45 -3.94
C TYR A 150 -6.55 4.89 -3.62
N LEU A 151 -6.70 3.59 -3.84
CA LEU A 151 -7.87 2.82 -3.44
C LEU A 151 -7.43 1.49 -2.84
N ASN A 152 -7.79 1.28 -1.58
CA ASN A 152 -7.40 0.10 -0.81
C ASN A 152 -8.64 -0.68 -0.37
N PRO A 153 -8.91 -1.87 -0.93
CA PRO A 153 -10.03 -2.73 -0.51
C PRO A 153 -9.92 -3.25 0.93
N TYR A 154 -8.69 -3.34 1.44
CA TYR A 154 -8.32 -3.99 2.68
C TYR A 154 -7.32 -3.18 3.49
N VAL A 155 -7.19 -3.50 4.77
CA VAL A 155 -6.10 -3.06 5.65
C VAL A 155 -5.47 -4.29 6.29
N GLY A 156 -4.14 -4.36 6.31
CA GLY A 156 -3.43 -5.61 6.55
C GLY A 156 -3.35 -6.46 5.29
N CYS A 157 -2.58 -7.54 5.33
CA CYS A 157 -2.36 -8.39 4.17
C CYS A 157 -2.12 -9.84 4.57
N MET A 158 -2.93 -10.78 4.06
CA MET A 158 -2.80 -12.22 4.29
C MET A 158 -1.68 -12.90 3.49
N ILE A 159 -1.06 -12.18 2.55
CA ILE A 159 0.14 -12.69 1.86
C ILE A 159 1.27 -12.86 2.88
N GLY A 160 1.36 -11.94 3.85
CA GLY A 160 2.23 -12.09 5.00
C GLY A 160 3.72 -12.03 4.72
N CYS A 161 4.15 -11.30 3.68
CA CYS A 161 5.57 -11.09 3.40
C CYS A 161 6.26 -10.44 4.61
N GLU A 162 7.17 -11.14 5.29
CA GLU A 162 7.87 -10.61 6.48
C GLU A 162 8.76 -9.40 6.17
N PHE A 163 9.20 -9.28 4.91
CA PHE A 163 9.93 -8.11 4.40
C PHE A 163 9.02 -6.92 4.06
N CYS A 164 7.70 -7.01 4.24
CA CYS A 164 6.80 -5.93 3.88
C CYS A 164 7.12 -4.66 4.70
N TYR A 165 7.36 -3.56 4.00
CA TYR A 165 7.68 -2.26 4.62
C TYR A 165 6.47 -1.58 5.27
N VAL A 166 5.25 -2.05 5.02
CA VAL A 166 4.03 -1.49 5.61
C VAL A 166 3.63 -2.14 6.93
N ALA A 167 4.24 -3.26 7.32
CA ALA A 167 3.87 -3.97 8.56
C ALA A 167 3.84 -3.04 9.79
N ASP A 168 4.91 -2.28 10.03
CA ASP A 168 5.02 -1.34 11.16
C ASP A 168 3.95 -0.23 11.10
N ARG A 169 3.64 0.25 9.88
CA ARG A 169 2.67 1.32 9.62
C ARG A 169 1.24 0.87 9.84
N ALA A 170 0.88 -0.31 9.33
CA ALA A 170 -0.42 -0.93 9.55
C ALA A 170 -0.64 -1.31 11.03
N ASP A 171 0.43 -1.72 11.73
CA ASP A 171 0.40 -1.97 13.16
C ASP A 171 0.10 -0.69 13.97
N LEU A 172 0.66 0.46 13.59
CA LEU A 172 0.31 1.75 14.20
C LEU A 172 -1.18 2.08 13.99
N SER A 173 -1.70 1.93 12.77
CA SER A 173 -3.12 2.15 12.48
C SER A 173 -4.01 1.26 13.35
N ARG A 174 -3.65 -0.02 13.52
CA ARG A 174 -4.37 -0.93 14.41
C ARG A 174 -4.29 -0.54 15.89
N GLU A 175 -3.13 -0.08 16.33
CA GLU A 175 -2.94 0.40 17.71
C GLU A 175 -3.84 1.60 18.01
N LEU A 176 -3.93 2.56 17.10
CA LEU A 176 -4.81 3.72 17.24
C LEU A 176 -6.29 3.33 17.33
N GLU A 177 -6.70 2.19 16.74
CA GLU A 177 -8.05 1.64 16.90
C GLU A 177 -8.21 0.71 18.11
N GLY A 178 -7.18 0.56 18.94
CA GLY A 178 -7.21 -0.28 20.14
C GLY A 178 -7.20 -1.76 19.86
N ARG A 179 -6.65 -2.18 18.72
CA ARG A 179 -6.58 -3.60 18.35
C ARG A 179 -5.39 -4.27 19.02
N ALA A 180 -5.53 -5.56 19.28
CA ALA A 180 -4.41 -6.39 19.71
C ALA A 180 -3.33 -6.45 18.62
N LYS A 181 -2.06 -6.47 19.06
CA LYS A 181 -0.93 -6.75 18.16
C LYS A 181 -1.02 -8.20 17.71
N LEU A 182 -0.91 -8.41 16.42
CA LEU A 182 -0.88 -9.72 15.76
C LEU A 182 0.33 -9.75 14.83
N PRO A 183 0.93 -10.92 14.57
CA PRO A 183 1.97 -11.03 13.56
C PRO A 183 1.46 -10.54 12.19
N TRP A 184 2.33 -9.91 11.41
CA TRP A 184 2.02 -9.57 10.02
C TRP A 184 1.59 -10.84 9.25
N GLY A 185 0.66 -10.72 8.31
CA GLY A 185 0.04 -11.89 7.67
C GLY A 185 -1.16 -12.47 8.40
N ARG A 186 -1.39 -12.09 9.67
CA ARG A 186 -2.44 -12.69 10.51
C ARG A 186 -3.68 -11.83 10.71
N TYR A 187 -3.75 -10.66 10.08
CA TYR A 187 -4.93 -9.80 10.23
C TYR A 187 -5.34 -9.12 8.93
N VAL A 188 -6.65 -8.95 8.75
CA VAL A 188 -7.23 -8.10 7.71
C VAL A 188 -8.50 -7.44 8.19
N ASP A 189 -8.62 -6.14 7.99
CA ASP A 189 -9.92 -5.44 8.00
C ASP A 189 -10.44 -5.32 6.56
N VAL A 190 -11.64 -5.83 6.32
CA VAL A 190 -12.36 -5.84 5.04
C VAL A 190 -13.33 -4.67 4.99
N LYS A 191 -13.15 -3.76 4.04
CA LYS A 191 -13.99 -2.56 3.91
C LYS A 191 -15.24 -2.88 3.10
N VAL A 192 -16.25 -3.44 3.75
CA VAL A 192 -17.40 -4.09 3.06
C VAL A 192 -18.26 -3.12 2.26
N ASN A 193 -18.31 -1.84 2.66
CA ASN A 193 -19.07 -0.78 1.99
C ASN A 193 -18.23 0.10 1.05
N LEU A 194 -16.96 -0.28 0.81
CA LEU A 194 -16.04 0.52 -0.01
C LEU A 194 -16.56 0.73 -1.45
N PRO A 195 -17.13 -0.28 -2.15
CA PRO A 195 -17.65 -0.08 -3.50
C PRO A 195 -18.79 0.95 -3.56
N GLU A 196 -19.67 0.97 -2.56
CA GLU A 196 -20.77 1.92 -2.47
C GLU A 196 -20.28 3.34 -2.19
N VAL A 197 -19.26 3.49 -1.34
CA VAL A 197 -18.62 4.79 -1.09
C VAL A 197 -17.94 5.27 -2.37
N LEU A 198 -17.17 4.40 -3.03
CA LEU A 198 -16.47 4.70 -4.27
C LEU A 198 -17.42 5.16 -5.38
N ALA A 199 -18.55 4.48 -5.56
CA ALA A 199 -19.56 4.83 -6.56
C ALA A 199 -20.13 6.25 -6.36
N ARG A 200 -20.24 6.72 -5.11
CA ARG A 200 -20.64 8.10 -4.81
C ARG A 200 -19.51 9.09 -5.09
N GLU A 201 -18.29 8.76 -4.69
CA GLU A 201 -17.13 9.64 -4.85
C GLU A 201 -16.80 9.90 -6.32
N VAL A 202 -16.79 8.86 -7.16
CA VAL A 202 -16.45 8.98 -8.60
C VAL A 202 -17.46 9.83 -9.39
N ALA A 203 -18.68 10.01 -8.87
CA ALA A 203 -19.68 10.90 -9.47
C ALA A 203 -19.39 12.39 -9.21
N THR A 204 -18.49 12.71 -8.28
CA THR A 204 -18.21 14.09 -7.81
C THR A 204 -16.76 14.50 -7.94
N LEU A 205 -15.83 13.55 -7.85
CA LEU A 205 -14.41 13.79 -7.99
C LEU A 205 -14.00 13.81 -9.47
N PRO A 206 -13.02 14.65 -9.85
CA PRO A 206 -12.51 14.64 -11.21
C PRO A 206 -11.81 13.31 -11.52
N PRO A 207 -12.01 12.73 -12.72
CA PRO A 207 -11.34 11.51 -13.11
C PRO A 207 -9.81 11.61 -13.05
N GLY A 208 -9.17 10.51 -12.68
CA GLY A 208 -7.72 10.42 -12.58
C GLY A 208 -7.19 8.98 -12.51
N LEU A 209 -5.89 8.86 -12.29
CA LEU A 209 -5.22 7.59 -12.03
C LEU A 209 -5.63 7.08 -10.64
N VAL A 210 -6.14 5.86 -10.56
CA VAL A 210 -6.46 5.16 -9.31
C VAL A 210 -5.46 4.04 -9.11
N ARG A 211 -4.48 4.25 -8.23
CA ARG A 211 -3.53 3.20 -7.83
C ARG A 211 -4.21 2.24 -6.86
N MET A 212 -4.43 1.03 -7.33
CA MET A 212 -4.90 -0.08 -6.51
C MET A 212 -3.70 -0.92 -6.08
N SER A 213 -3.13 -0.54 -4.94
CA SER A 213 -3.00 -1.55 -3.90
C SER A 213 -1.72 -2.36 -3.70
N PRO A 214 -0.53 -2.19 -4.31
CA PRO A 214 0.62 -3.02 -3.93
C PRO A 214 1.45 -2.46 -2.77
N ILE A 215 1.21 -1.19 -2.41
CA ILE A 215 2.05 -0.46 -1.46
C ILE A 215 1.60 -0.76 -0.04
N VAL A 216 0.29 -0.85 0.22
CA VAL A 216 -0.29 -0.88 1.59
C VAL A 216 -0.87 -2.24 1.97
N THR A 217 -1.37 -2.95 0.97
CA THR A 217 -2.07 -4.22 1.12
C THR A 217 -1.90 -5.01 -0.18
N ASP A 218 -2.76 -5.95 -0.47
CA ASP A 218 -2.92 -6.50 -1.82
C ASP A 218 -4.43 -6.49 -2.16
N PRO A 219 -4.84 -6.03 -3.35
CA PRO A 219 -6.25 -5.99 -3.72
C PRO A 219 -6.84 -7.39 -3.98
N TYR A 220 -6.02 -8.37 -4.35
CA TYR A 220 -6.47 -9.72 -4.71
C TYR A 220 -6.14 -10.78 -3.67
N GLN A 221 -6.12 -10.40 -2.39
CA GLN A 221 -5.92 -11.30 -1.27
C GLN A 221 -6.86 -12.53 -1.31
N PRO A 222 -6.51 -13.64 -0.62
CA PRO A 222 -7.35 -14.84 -0.56
C PRO A 222 -8.82 -14.59 -0.19
N LEU A 223 -9.10 -13.51 0.55
CA LEU A 223 -10.45 -13.07 0.94
C LEU A 223 -11.33 -12.65 -0.25
N GLU A 224 -10.75 -12.27 -1.39
CA GLU A 224 -11.50 -11.98 -2.61
C GLU A 224 -12.29 -13.20 -3.12
N LYS A 225 -11.94 -14.43 -2.70
CA LYS A 225 -12.79 -15.63 -2.95
C LYS A 225 -14.23 -15.44 -2.42
N LYS A 226 -14.38 -14.76 -1.27
CA LYS A 226 -15.67 -14.50 -0.61
C LYS A 226 -16.18 -13.11 -0.94
N TYR A 227 -15.38 -12.06 -0.71
CA TYR A 227 -15.89 -10.70 -0.60
C TYR A 227 -16.01 -9.93 -1.93
N ARG A 228 -15.12 -10.22 -2.90
CA ARG A 228 -15.12 -9.57 -4.21
C ARG A 228 -15.12 -8.04 -4.16
N ILE A 229 -14.48 -7.43 -3.14
CA ILE A 229 -14.48 -5.97 -2.96
C ILE A 229 -13.73 -5.32 -4.12
N THR A 230 -12.58 -5.86 -4.49
CA THR A 230 -11.76 -5.34 -5.60
C THR A 230 -12.54 -5.36 -6.90
N ARG A 231 -13.18 -6.48 -7.23
CA ARG A 231 -14.04 -6.58 -8.41
C ARG A 231 -15.15 -5.53 -8.40
N ARG A 232 -15.89 -5.41 -7.29
CA ARG A 232 -17.00 -4.45 -7.16
C ARG A 232 -16.50 -3.00 -7.25
N CYS A 233 -15.29 -2.72 -6.77
CA CYS A 233 -14.63 -1.43 -6.97
C CYS A 233 -14.30 -1.18 -8.45
N LEU A 234 -13.78 -2.17 -9.18
CA LEU A 234 -13.54 -2.05 -10.62
C LEU A 234 -14.86 -1.85 -11.38
N GLU A 235 -15.94 -2.51 -11.00
CA GLU A 235 -17.28 -2.31 -11.55
C GLU A 235 -17.81 -0.89 -11.27
N ALA A 236 -17.47 -0.28 -10.13
CA ALA A 236 -17.82 1.11 -9.84
C ALA A 236 -16.95 2.13 -10.59
N LEU A 237 -15.76 1.76 -11.03
CA LEU A 237 -14.82 2.63 -11.77
C LEU A 237 -15.00 2.55 -13.28
N VAL A 238 -15.45 1.42 -13.83
CA VAL A 238 -15.62 1.26 -15.28
C VAL A 238 -16.58 2.32 -15.81
N ASP A 239 -16.31 2.84 -17.01
CA ASP A 239 -17.13 3.86 -17.68
C ASP A 239 -17.21 5.25 -16.98
N THR A 240 -16.46 5.46 -15.89
CA THR A 240 -16.42 6.76 -15.16
C THR A 240 -15.30 7.71 -15.63
N GLY A 241 -14.40 7.23 -16.50
CA GLY A 241 -13.19 7.96 -16.94
C GLY A 241 -11.98 7.83 -16.00
N PHE A 242 -12.15 7.27 -14.81
CA PHE A 242 -11.04 6.92 -13.93
C PHE A 242 -10.19 5.79 -14.55
N THR A 243 -8.89 5.83 -14.32
CA THR A 243 -7.91 4.92 -14.92
C THR A 243 -7.26 4.08 -13.82
N PRO A 244 -7.63 2.80 -13.63
CA PRO A 244 -7.02 1.97 -12.62
C PRO A 244 -5.60 1.55 -13.02
N GLY A 245 -4.70 1.55 -12.03
CA GLY A 245 -3.40 0.90 -12.08
C GLY A 245 -3.34 -0.12 -10.94
N VAL A 246 -3.39 -1.41 -11.27
CA VAL A 246 -3.48 -2.50 -10.30
C VAL A 246 -2.17 -3.24 -10.23
N LEU A 247 -1.61 -3.40 -9.04
CA LEU A 247 -0.41 -4.20 -8.82
C LEU A 247 -0.71 -5.22 -7.71
N THR A 248 -0.35 -6.49 -7.93
CA THR A 248 -0.71 -7.59 -7.02
C THR A 248 0.32 -8.73 -7.04
N ARG A 249 0.27 -9.59 -6.03
CA ARG A 249 0.99 -10.86 -5.91
C ARG A 249 0.08 -12.08 -6.08
N ALA A 250 -1.20 -11.86 -6.41
CA ALA A 250 -2.20 -12.90 -6.55
C ALA A 250 -2.65 -13.06 -8.01
N ALA A 251 -2.64 -14.30 -8.49
CA ALA A 251 -3.07 -14.70 -9.81
C ALA A 251 -4.58 -14.55 -10.01
N ARG A 252 -5.36 -14.44 -8.93
CA ARG A 252 -6.82 -14.25 -8.96
C ARG A 252 -7.27 -13.06 -9.81
N ILE A 253 -6.43 -12.05 -10.03
CA ILE A 253 -6.69 -10.94 -10.96
C ILE A 253 -7.13 -11.41 -12.35
N GLN A 254 -6.72 -12.61 -12.78
CA GLN A 254 -7.15 -13.21 -14.05
C GLN A 254 -8.68 -13.37 -14.16
N GLU A 255 -9.39 -13.54 -13.04
CA GLU A 255 -10.86 -13.67 -13.02
C GLU A 255 -11.55 -12.35 -13.39
N ASP A 256 -10.84 -11.22 -13.24
CA ASP A 256 -11.31 -9.88 -13.57
C ASP A 256 -10.65 -9.32 -14.84
N ALA A 257 -9.84 -10.12 -15.58
CA ALA A 257 -9.16 -9.69 -16.80
C ALA A 257 -10.14 -9.13 -17.85
N ALA A 258 -11.27 -9.78 -18.06
CA ALA A 258 -12.30 -9.30 -18.99
C ALA A 258 -12.94 -7.98 -18.55
N LEU A 259 -13.07 -7.74 -17.24
CA LEU A 259 -13.57 -6.47 -16.70
C LEU A 259 -12.51 -5.37 -16.85
N LEU A 260 -11.25 -5.67 -16.54
CA LEU A 260 -10.11 -4.75 -16.71
C LEU A 260 -9.96 -4.33 -18.18
N GLY A 261 -10.16 -5.26 -19.12
CA GLY A 261 -10.15 -4.97 -20.56
C GLY A 261 -11.23 -4.00 -21.05
N ARG A 262 -12.26 -3.69 -20.23
CA ARG A 262 -13.27 -2.67 -20.57
C ARG A 262 -12.79 -1.23 -20.33
N PHE A 263 -11.75 -1.04 -19.53
CA PHE A 263 -11.20 0.29 -19.31
C PHE A 263 -10.48 0.77 -20.57
N ARG A 264 -10.69 2.04 -20.94
CA ARG A 264 -9.97 2.65 -22.07
C ARG A 264 -8.45 2.54 -21.92
N ARG A 265 -7.97 2.66 -20.67
CA ARG A 265 -6.59 2.46 -20.27
C ARG A 265 -6.60 1.80 -18.89
N VAL A 266 -5.79 0.77 -18.73
CA VAL A 266 -5.55 0.11 -17.44
C VAL A 266 -4.15 -0.45 -17.44
N LEU A 267 -3.48 -0.29 -16.31
CA LEU A 267 -2.20 -0.94 -16.05
C LEU A 267 -2.44 -2.07 -15.05
N VAL A 268 -1.91 -3.24 -15.37
CA VAL A 268 -1.89 -4.40 -14.49
C VAL A 268 -0.45 -4.80 -14.29
N GLY A 269 -0.04 -5.08 -13.06
CA GLY A 269 1.26 -5.68 -12.84
C GLY A 269 1.27 -6.70 -11.74
N LEU A 270 2.16 -7.66 -11.89
CA LEU A 270 2.36 -8.71 -10.92
C LEU A 270 3.78 -8.65 -10.36
N SER A 271 3.90 -8.83 -9.05
CA SER A 271 5.22 -9.01 -8.43
C SER A 271 5.73 -10.41 -8.73
N ILE A 272 6.92 -10.51 -9.33
CA ILE A 272 7.60 -11.75 -9.68
C ILE A 272 9.04 -11.59 -9.18
N PRO A 273 9.29 -11.80 -7.88
CA PRO A 273 10.58 -11.50 -7.25
C PRO A 273 11.70 -12.49 -7.62
N THR A 274 11.33 -13.65 -8.17
CA THR A 274 12.20 -14.73 -8.61
C THR A 274 11.46 -15.56 -9.66
N ASP A 275 12.18 -16.39 -10.40
CA ASP A 275 11.65 -17.44 -11.26
C ASP A 275 11.61 -18.82 -10.59
N ASP A 276 11.92 -18.91 -9.30
CA ASP A 276 11.93 -20.12 -8.48
C ASP A 276 10.83 -20.05 -7.41
N ASP A 277 9.81 -20.91 -7.52
CA ASP A 277 8.70 -20.91 -6.56
C ASP A 277 9.12 -21.40 -5.17
N GLU A 278 10.10 -22.30 -5.06
CA GLU A 278 10.61 -22.78 -3.77
C GLU A 278 11.24 -21.64 -2.99
N VAL A 279 12.01 -20.78 -3.66
CA VAL A 279 12.53 -19.54 -3.09
C VAL A 279 11.37 -18.64 -2.66
N ARG A 280 10.40 -18.38 -3.56
CA ARG A 280 9.25 -17.52 -3.25
C ARG A 280 8.49 -17.94 -1.99
N GLN A 281 8.30 -19.24 -1.72
CA GLN A 281 7.51 -19.69 -0.56
C GLN A 281 8.08 -19.22 0.79
N HIS A 282 9.40 -19.09 0.88
CA HIS A 282 10.09 -18.63 2.10
C HIS A 282 9.83 -17.15 2.38
N PHE A 283 9.60 -16.34 1.35
CA PHE A 283 9.47 -14.89 1.45
C PHE A 283 8.01 -14.41 1.36
N GLU A 284 7.17 -15.10 0.59
CA GLU A 284 5.77 -14.74 0.32
C GLU A 284 4.83 -15.94 0.57
N PRO A 285 4.64 -16.36 1.83
CA PRO A 285 3.99 -17.63 2.16
C PRO A 285 2.51 -17.69 1.74
N GLY A 286 1.82 -16.55 1.70
CA GLY A 286 0.42 -16.45 1.23
C GLY A 286 0.28 -15.91 -0.20
N GLY A 287 1.38 -15.74 -0.94
CA GLY A 287 1.35 -15.31 -2.34
C GLY A 287 1.08 -16.49 -3.28
N ASP A 288 0.48 -16.22 -4.45
CA ASP A 288 0.21 -17.28 -5.42
C ASP A 288 1.51 -17.75 -6.09
N PRO A 289 1.58 -18.99 -6.60
CA PRO A 289 2.77 -19.53 -7.26
C PRO A 289 3.24 -18.69 -8.46
N ILE A 290 4.55 -18.65 -8.71
CA ILE A 290 5.14 -17.86 -9.81
C ILE A 290 4.51 -18.18 -11.17
N GLU A 291 4.29 -19.46 -11.48
CA GLU A 291 3.64 -19.88 -12.73
C GLU A 291 2.21 -19.33 -12.89
N GLU A 292 1.45 -19.29 -11.80
CA GLU A 292 0.09 -18.73 -11.83
C GLU A 292 0.12 -17.21 -12.05
N ARG A 293 1.15 -16.51 -11.55
CA ARG A 293 1.34 -15.08 -11.83
C ARG A 293 1.66 -14.83 -13.30
N PHE A 294 2.47 -15.67 -13.92
CA PHE A 294 2.72 -15.60 -15.37
C PHE A 294 1.44 -15.84 -16.18
N ALA A 295 0.63 -16.84 -15.81
CA ALA A 295 -0.66 -17.09 -16.44
C ALA A 295 -1.62 -15.89 -16.29
N ALA A 296 -1.61 -15.24 -15.12
CA ALA A 296 -2.41 -14.05 -14.88
C ALA A 296 -1.95 -12.83 -15.70
N LEU A 297 -0.63 -12.61 -15.85
CA LEU A 297 -0.08 -11.60 -16.77
C LEU A 297 -0.56 -11.85 -18.20
N GLU A 298 -0.44 -13.09 -18.68
CA GLU A 298 -0.86 -13.46 -20.04
C GLU A 298 -2.38 -13.25 -20.22
N ALA A 299 -3.20 -13.62 -19.24
CA ALA A 299 -4.65 -13.38 -19.28
C ALA A 299 -5.00 -11.89 -19.35
N CYS A 300 -4.32 -11.05 -18.56
CA CYS A 300 -4.54 -9.60 -18.58
C CYS A 300 -4.05 -8.96 -19.89
N GLN A 301 -2.90 -9.40 -20.42
CA GLN A 301 -2.39 -8.94 -21.71
C GLN A 301 -3.37 -9.29 -22.84
N ARG A 302 -3.89 -10.52 -22.88
CA ARG A 302 -4.92 -10.94 -23.86
C ARG A 302 -6.20 -10.13 -23.77
N ALA A 303 -6.55 -9.64 -22.58
CA ALA A 303 -7.68 -8.75 -22.37
C ALA A 303 -7.42 -7.29 -22.78
N GLY A 304 -6.21 -6.96 -23.27
CA GLY A 304 -5.83 -5.62 -23.73
C GLY A 304 -5.29 -4.71 -22.62
N CYS A 305 -4.96 -5.25 -21.44
CA CYS A 305 -4.35 -4.46 -20.36
C CYS A 305 -2.88 -4.15 -20.68
N VAL A 306 -2.39 -2.98 -20.26
CA VAL A 306 -0.94 -2.71 -20.25
C VAL A 306 -0.34 -3.45 -19.07
N THR A 307 0.50 -4.44 -19.35
CA THR A 307 1.09 -5.30 -18.33
C THR A 307 2.50 -4.87 -17.94
N VAL A 308 2.82 -4.91 -16.64
CA VAL A 308 4.17 -4.67 -16.09
C VAL A 308 4.54 -5.76 -15.08
N ALA A 309 5.82 -5.93 -14.80
CA ALA A 309 6.27 -6.79 -13.70
C ALA A 309 7.05 -6.02 -12.64
N VAL A 310 6.97 -6.50 -11.40
CA VAL A 310 7.73 -5.95 -10.27
C VAL A 310 8.63 -7.04 -9.71
N VAL A 311 9.92 -6.93 -10.00
CA VAL A 311 10.98 -7.79 -9.43
C VAL A 311 11.53 -7.07 -8.20
N GLN A 312 10.74 -7.10 -7.13
CA GLN A 312 11.07 -6.50 -5.85
C GLN A 312 10.48 -7.32 -4.70
N PRO A 313 11.31 -7.87 -3.80
CA PRO A 313 12.78 -7.82 -3.84
C PRO A 313 13.36 -8.70 -4.97
N VAL A 314 14.57 -8.38 -5.43
CA VAL A 314 15.39 -9.32 -6.24
C VAL A 314 15.82 -10.47 -5.32
N LEU A 315 15.27 -11.66 -5.55
CA LEU A 315 15.57 -12.90 -4.81
C LEU A 315 16.48 -13.82 -5.63
N PRO A 316 17.04 -14.91 -5.04
CA PRO A 316 17.74 -15.96 -5.80
C PRO A 316 16.95 -16.40 -7.04
N MET A 317 17.54 -16.31 -8.23
CA MET A 317 16.88 -16.57 -9.51
C MET A 317 17.90 -16.84 -10.62
N ASP A 318 17.43 -17.22 -11.80
CA ASP A 318 18.17 -17.11 -13.07
C ASP A 318 17.70 -15.84 -13.83
N PRO A 319 18.53 -14.78 -13.89
CA PRO A 319 18.14 -13.52 -14.52
C PRO A 319 17.78 -13.64 -16.00
N GLU A 320 18.49 -14.49 -16.75
CA GLU A 320 18.26 -14.66 -18.19
C GLU A 320 16.96 -15.40 -18.45
N ARG A 321 16.68 -16.45 -17.65
CA ARG A 321 15.42 -17.19 -17.71
C ARG A 321 14.23 -16.32 -17.32
N LEU A 322 14.33 -15.55 -16.24
CA LEU A 322 13.28 -14.62 -15.84
C LEU A 322 13.03 -13.56 -16.92
N ALA A 323 14.09 -12.95 -17.46
CA ALA A 323 13.99 -11.96 -18.52
C ALA A 323 13.32 -12.52 -19.79
N ALA A 324 13.71 -13.72 -20.23
CA ALA A 324 13.13 -14.39 -21.39
C ALA A 324 11.62 -14.63 -21.24
N ARG A 325 11.15 -14.94 -20.03
CA ARG A 325 9.74 -15.16 -19.73
C ARG A 325 8.94 -13.86 -19.60
N LEU A 326 9.53 -12.83 -19.02
CA LEU A 326 8.87 -11.53 -18.84
C LEU A 326 8.74 -10.76 -20.15
N ALA A 327 9.77 -10.76 -20.99
CA ALA A 327 9.84 -9.93 -22.19
C ALA A 327 8.62 -9.99 -23.14
N PRO A 328 8.03 -11.16 -23.45
CA PRO A 328 6.83 -11.19 -24.28
C PRO A 328 5.55 -10.68 -23.58
N LEU A 329 5.57 -10.56 -22.25
CA LEU A 329 4.38 -10.35 -21.43
C LEU A 329 4.27 -8.96 -20.83
N VAL A 330 5.32 -8.13 -20.84
CA VAL A 330 5.33 -6.85 -20.11
C VAL A 330 5.91 -5.71 -20.93
N ARG A 331 5.38 -4.50 -20.72
CA ARG A 331 5.90 -3.25 -21.28
C ARG A 331 7.09 -2.72 -20.51
N ALA A 332 7.08 -2.89 -19.19
CA ALA A 332 8.13 -2.42 -18.30
C ALA A 332 8.30 -3.34 -17.09
N VAL A 333 9.48 -3.28 -16.49
CA VAL A 333 9.83 -4.01 -15.27
C VAL A 333 10.41 -3.05 -14.24
N ARG A 334 9.88 -3.08 -13.01
CA ARG A 334 10.55 -2.49 -11.84
C ARG A 334 11.51 -3.51 -11.26
N ILE A 335 12.74 -3.10 -11.00
CA ILE A 335 13.76 -3.94 -10.34
C ILE A 335 14.30 -3.18 -9.14
N ASP A 336 14.20 -3.78 -7.96
CA ASP A 336 14.66 -3.15 -6.73
C ASP A 336 15.04 -4.17 -5.64
N ARG A 337 15.79 -3.71 -4.65
CA ARG A 337 16.41 -4.54 -3.62
C ARG A 337 15.44 -4.97 -2.51
N MET A 338 15.91 -5.92 -1.71
CA MET A 338 15.34 -6.17 -0.38
C MET A 338 15.62 -4.97 0.52
N TYR A 339 14.58 -4.40 1.11
CA TYR A 339 14.74 -3.41 2.17
C TYR A 339 14.95 -4.13 3.50
N ASP A 340 15.82 -3.56 4.35
CA ASP A 340 16.06 -4.07 5.70
C ASP A 340 16.47 -5.56 5.69
N GLY A 341 17.49 -5.87 4.87
CA GLY A 341 17.94 -7.25 4.64
C GLY A 341 18.35 -7.99 5.92
N ASP A 342 18.86 -7.28 6.92
CA ASP A 342 19.22 -7.86 8.22
C ASP A 342 18.00 -8.39 8.98
N ARG A 343 16.86 -7.67 8.94
CA ARG A 343 15.61 -8.10 9.58
C ARG A 343 15.08 -9.41 9.01
N VAL A 344 15.37 -9.69 7.74
CA VAL A 344 14.84 -10.87 7.02
C VAL A 344 15.92 -11.87 6.64
N ARG A 345 17.12 -11.74 7.22
CA ARG A 345 18.24 -12.65 6.97
C ARG A 345 17.90 -14.10 7.31
N HIS A 346 17.06 -14.34 8.31
CA HIS A 346 16.59 -15.69 8.66
C HIS A 346 15.77 -16.35 7.54
N LEU A 347 15.10 -15.58 6.67
CA LEU A 347 14.37 -16.13 5.52
C LEU A 347 15.34 -16.68 4.48
N TYR A 348 16.45 -15.96 4.24
CA TYR A 348 17.52 -16.44 3.37
C TYR A 348 18.19 -17.70 3.94
N ASP A 349 18.39 -17.77 5.26
CA ASP A 349 18.91 -18.96 5.92
C ASP A 349 17.96 -20.16 5.81
N ALA A 350 16.67 -19.94 6.08
CA ALA A 350 15.65 -20.96 5.92
C ALA A 350 15.55 -21.49 4.47
N ALA A 351 15.77 -20.61 3.48
CA ALA A 351 15.83 -20.98 2.07
C ALA A 351 17.16 -21.65 1.65
N GLY A 352 18.15 -21.75 2.55
CA GLY A 352 19.49 -22.23 2.23
C GLY A 352 20.20 -21.34 1.20
N ARG A 353 20.00 -20.02 1.31
CA ARG A 353 20.48 -18.97 0.38
C ARG A 353 21.07 -17.76 1.11
N LEU A 354 21.78 -17.96 2.22
CA LEU A 354 22.46 -16.87 2.96
C LEU A 354 23.45 -16.08 2.12
N ASP A 355 24.02 -16.69 1.09
CA ASP A 355 24.89 -16.07 0.09
C ASP A 355 24.18 -14.92 -0.66
N ALA A 356 22.87 -15.04 -0.85
CA ALA A 356 22.05 -14.03 -1.50
C ALA A 356 21.59 -12.89 -0.57
N ALA A 357 21.86 -12.97 0.73
CA ALA A 357 21.55 -11.91 1.70
C ALA A 357 22.64 -10.83 1.74
N THR A 358 23.08 -10.34 0.57
CA THR A 358 24.19 -9.39 0.42
C THR A 358 23.90 -8.33 -0.65
N GLU A 359 24.51 -7.14 -0.50
CA GLU A 359 24.44 -6.09 -1.52
C GLU A 359 25.11 -6.53 -2.83
N GLU A 360 26.20 -7.30 -2.75
CA GLU A 360 26.90 -7.83 -3.91
C GLU A 360 25.99 -8.72 -4.77
N PHE A 361 25.28 -9.67 -4.13
CA PHE A 361 24.30 -10.50 -4.82
C PHE A 361 23.24 -9.65 -5.54
N TYR A 362 22.70 -8.63 -4.86
CA TYR A 362 21.70 -7.74 -5.45
C TYR A 362 22.26 -7.04 -6.69
N GLN A 363 23.43 -6.41 -6.60
CA GLN A 363 24.03 -5.67 -7.71
C GLN A 363 24.31 -6.56 -8.92
N GLN A 364 24.85 -7.76 -8.69
CA GLN A 364 25.14 -8.71 -9.76
C GLN A 364 23.84 -9.23 -10.42
N THR A 365 22.89 -9.68 -9.62
CA THR A 365 21.64 -10.29 -10.11
C THR A 365 20.75 -9.25 -10.79
N ALA A 366 20.56 -8.08 -10.18
CA ALA A 366 19.79 -6.98 -10.76
C ALA A 366 20.45 -6.41 -12.02
N GLY A 367 21.78 -6.31 -12.05
CA GLY A 367 22.54 -5.88 -13.22
C GLY A 367 22.39 -6.84 -14.40
N ALA A 368 22.53 -8.15 -14.14
CA ALA A 368 22.31 -9.19 -15.15
C ALA A 368 20.86 -9.17 -15.67
N LEU A 369 19.87 -9.04 -14.78
CA LEU A 369 18.46 -8.98 -15.16
C LEU A 369 18.15 -7.74 -16.01
N ARG A 370 18.68 -6.56 -15.64
CA ARG A 370 18.53 -5.33 -16.45
C ARG A 370 19.09 -5.53 -17.85
N ALA A 371 20.33 -6.00 -17.96
CA ALA A 371 20.97 -6.22 -19.25
C ALA A 371 20.18 -7.21 -20.12
N ALA A 372 19.70 -8.31 -19.53
CA ALA A 372 18.91 -9.33 -20.22
C ALA A 372 17.55 -8.81 -20.72
N LEU A 373 16.88 -7.95 -19.95
CA LEU A 373 15.61 -7.31 -20.31
C LEU A 373 15.79 -6.23 -21.37
N GLU A 374 16.80 -5.38 -21.23
CA GLU A 374 17.13 -4.32 -22.20
C GLU A 374 17.53 -4.90 -23.56
N ALA A 375 18.32 -5.99 -23.57
CA ALA A 375 18.65 -6.72 -24.80
C ALA A 375 17.41 -7.28 -25.52
N ARG A 376 16.29 -7.43 -24.82
CA ARG A 376 14.98 -7.87 -25.34
C ARG A 376 14.02 -6.70 -25.59
N GLY A 377 14.47 -5.46 -25.45
CA GLY A 377 13.67 -4.26 -25.68
C GLY A 377 12.66 -3.95 -24.57
N VAL A 378 12.81 -4.52 -23.38
CA VAL A 378 11.93 -4.25 -22.24
C VAL A 378 12.43 -3.03 -21.47
N CYS A 379 11.54 -2.09 -21.18
CA CYS A 379 11.86 -0.89 -20.41
C CYS A 379 12.06 -1.22 -18.92
N ILE A 380 13.09 -0.63 -18.30
CA ILE A 380 13.25 -0.68 -16.85
C ILE A 380 12.78 0.65 -16.26
N ASP A 381 11.73 0.60 -15.46
CA ASP A 381 11.01 1.79 -14.99
C ASP A 381 10.70 1.67 -13.49
N PRO A 382 10.83 2.75 -12.69
CA PRO A 382 10.47 2.70 -11.27
C PRO A 382 8.96 2.59 -11.03
N LEU A 383 8.11 2.72 -12.05
CA LEU A 383 6.65 2.71 -12.00
C LEU A 383 6.06 3.89 -11.22
N ASP A 384 6.80 5.00 -11.14
CA ASP A 384 6.36 6.22 -10.48
C ASP A 384 5.42 7.06 -11.36
N ASP A 385 5.48 6.90 -12.69
CA ASP A 385 4.57 7.53 -13.65
C ASP A 385 3.80 6.49 -14.50
N LEU A 386 2.80 5.87 -13.86
CA LEU A 386 1.92 4.91 -14.53
C LEU A 386 1.13 5.54 -15.70
N GLN A 387 0.90 6.86 -15.71
CA GLN A 387 0.17 7.49 -16.81
C GLN A 387 0.99 7.48 -18.11
N THR A 388 2.29 7.74 -18.02
CA THR A 388 3.21 7.66 -19.15
C THR A 388 3.34 6.22 -19.66
N LEU A 389 3.38 5.22 -18.78
CA LEU A 389 3.46 3.81 -19.20
C LEU A 389 2.22 3.30 -19.94
N MET A 390 1.05 3.91 -19.67
CA MET A 390 -0.22 3.58 -20.35
C MET A 390 -0.44 4.33 -21.67
N GLN A 391 0.48 5.22 -22.06
CA GLN A 391 0.53 5.87 -23.37
C GLN A 391 1.40 5.05 -24.33
#